data_AF-A0A843LG84-F1
#
_entry.id   AF-A0A843LG84-F1
#
_cell.length_a   1.000
_cell.length_b   1.000
_cell.length_c   1.000
_cell.angle_alpha   90.00
_cell.angle_beta   90.00
_cell.angle_gamma   90.00
#
_symmetry.space_group_name_H-M   'P 1'
#
loop_
_entity.id
_entity.type
_entity.pdbx_description
1 polymer ?
#
loop_
_entity_poly.entity_id
_entity_poly.type
_entity_poly.pdbx_seq_one_letter_code
_entity_poly.pdbx_strand_id
1 'polypeptide(L)' 'MKNEYIITKRIAKHGSQAIIVIPRILEQHLKPGTIAKVTIEILGDTKNE' A
#
# COMPACT_ATOMS: atom_id res chain seq x y z
N MET A 1 14.31 16.53 3.14
CA MET A 1 13.18 16.61 2.18
C MET A 1 12.22 15.47 2.48
N LYS A 2 10.91 15.74 2.46
CA LYS A 2 9.89 14.73 2.70
C LYS A 2 9.43 14.21 1.34
N ASN A 3 9.64 12.92 1.08
CA ASN A 3 9.21 12.29 -0.16
C ASN A 3 7.77 11.81 0.03
N GLU A 4 6.87 12.24 -0.85
CA GLU A 4 5.47 11.81 -0.85
C GLU A 4 5.20 11.01 -2.13
N TYR A 5 4.56 9.86 -1.98
CA TYR A 5 4.21 8.97 -3.08
C TYR A 5 2.73 8.65 -3.01
N ILE A 6 2.01 8.87 -4.10
CA ILE A 6 0.61 8.45 -4.25
C ILE A 6 0.59 7.21 -5.14
N ILE A 7 0.04 6.12 -4.62
CA ILE A 7 0.02 4.82 -5.31
C ILE A 7 -1.41 4.31 -5.34
N THR A 8 -2.01 4.28 -6.53
CA THR A 8 -3.25 3.55 -6.76
C THR A 8 -2.93 2.09 -7.00
N LYS A 9 -3.31 1.22 -6.06
CA LYS A 9 -3.10 -0.21 -6.18
C LYS A 9 -4.32 -0.96 -5.69
N ARG A 10 -4.62 -2.09 -6.34
CA ARG A 10 -5.58 -3.06 -5.80
C ARG A 10 -4.98 -3.72 -4.56
N ILE A 11 -5.80 -3.86 -3.52
CA ILE A 11 -5.43 -4.58 -2.30
C ILE A 11 -5.26 -6.06 -2.64
N ALA A 12 -4.11 -6.63 -2.27
CA ALA A 12 -3.83 -8.04 -2.49
C ALA A 12 -4.36 -8.89 -1.33
N LYS A 13 -4.49 -10.20 -1.55
CA LYS A 13 -4.91 -11.16 -0.53
C LYS A 13 -3.78 -12.15 -0.26
N HIS A 14 -3.45 -12.35 1.00
CA HIS A 14 -2.50 -13.37 1.45
C HIS A 14 -3.16 -14.19 2.56
N GLY A 15 -3.54 -15.43 2.23
CA GLY A 15 -4.37 -16.26 3.12
C GLY A 15 -5.74 -15.61 3.37
N SER A 16 -6.10 -15.43 4.64
CA SER A 16 -7.31 -14.72 5.07
C SER A 16 -7.14 -13.20 5.18
N GLN A 17 -5.91 -12.69 5.04
CA GLN A 17 -5.60 -11.28 5.28
C GLN A 17 -5.53 -10.49 3.97
N ALA A 18 -6.05 -9.26 4.01
CA ALA A 18 -5.82 -8.25 2.99
C ALA A 18 -4.48 -7.55 3.26
N ILE A 19 -3.65 -7.41 2.22
CA ILE A 19 -2.31 -6.83 2.33
C ILE A 19 -2.07 -5.76 1.24
N ILE A 20 -1.32 -4.72 1.59
CA ILE A 20 -0.79 -3.74 0.65
C ILE A 20 0.66 -4.13 0.35
N VAL A 21 0.91 -4.61 -0.86
CA VAL A 21 2.26 -5.01 -1.28
C VAL A 21 3.07 -3.76 -1.64
N ILE A 22 4.14 -3.50 -0.90
CA ILE A 22 5.08 -2.41 -1.14
C ILE A 22 5.76 -2.60 -2.50
N PRO A 23 5.69 -1.63 -3.43
CA PRO A 23 6.41 -1.70 -4.70
C PRO A 23 7.94 -1.68 -4.50
N ARG A 24 8.67 -2.39 -5.36
CA ARG A 24 10.13 -2.52 -5.28
C ARG A 24 10.89 -1.18 -5.26
N ILE A 25 10.38 -0.17 -5.95
CA ILE A 25 10.98 1.18 -5.95
C ILE A 25 11.01 1.83 -4.55
N LEU A 26 10.13 1.43 -3.65
CA LEU A 26 10.06 1.94 -2.28
C LEU A 26 10.77 1.04 -1.26
N GLU A 27 11.27 -0.12 -1.66
CA GLU A 27 11.91 -1.11 -0.78
C GLU A 27 13.10 -0.50 0.00
N GLN A 28 13.89 0.36 -0.66
CA GLN A 28 15.04 1.00 -0.03
C GLN A 28 14.64 2.00 1.06
N HIS A 29 13.43 2.54 0.99
CA HIS A 29 12.89 3.54 1.93
C HIS A 29 12.01 2.92 3.01
N LEU A 30 11.38 1.77 2.74
CA LEU A 30 10.42 1.10 3.62
C LEU A 30 11.02 -0.21 4.16
N LYS A 31 12.20 -0.11 4.77
CA LYS A 31 12.88 -1.25 5.41
C LYS A 31 12.19 -1.63 6.73
N PRO A 32 12.33 -2.90 7.21
CA PRO A 32 11.86 -3.29 8.54
C PRO A 32 12.31 -2.30 9.62
N GLY A 33 11.39 -1.87 10.49
CA GLY A 33 11.63 -0.87 11.53
C GLY A 33 11.40 0.59 11.09
N THR A 34 11.10 0.83 9.82
CA THR A 34 10.73 2.18 9.34
C THR A 34 9.31 2.53 9.77
N ILE A 35 9.12 3.69 10.41
CA ILE A 35 7.79 4.24 10.68
C ILE A 35 7.32 5.03 9.47
N ALA A 36 6.23 4.59 8.85
CA ALA A 36 5.62 5.25 7.70
C ALA A 36 4.21 5.74 8.05
N LYS A 37 3.89 6.98 7.67
CA LYS A 37 2.51 7.46 7.66
C LYS A 37 1.83 6.92 6.41
N VAL A 38 0.76 6.15 6.59
CA VAL A 38 -0.05 5.62 5.48
C VAL A 38 -1.39 6.36 5.48
N THR A 39 -1.76 6.92 4.33
CA THR A 39 -3.09 7.52 4.10
C THR A 39 -3.79 6.68 3.04
N ILE A 40 -4.96 6.14 3.38
CA ILE A 40 -5.72 5.23 2.51
C ILE A 40 -7.05 5.88 2.19
N GLU A 41 -7.37 5.94 0.91
CA GLU A 41 -8.67 6.37 0.38
C GLU A 41 -9.27 5.21 -0.40
N ILE A 42 -10.50 4.81 -0.07
CA ILE A 42 -11.20 3.73 -0.75
C ILE A 42 -11.94 4.32 -1.94
N LEU A 43 -11.47 4.03 -3.15
CA LEU A 43 -12.01 4.59 -4.39
C LEU A 43 -13.21 3.81 -4.97
N GLY A 44 -13.52 2.63 -4.42
CA GLY A 44 -14.60 1.75 -4.86
C GLY A 44 -14.30 0.28 -4.57
N ASP A 45 -15.32 -0.57 -4.63
CA ASP A 45 -15.21 -2.01 -4.40
C ASP A 45 -15.60 -2.76 -5.68
N THR A 46 -14.73 -3.67 -6.19
CA THR A 46 -15.00 -4.44 -7.42
C THR A 46 -16.04 -5.55 -7.24
N LYS A 47 -16.61 -5.69 -6.04
CA LYS A 47 -17.73 -6.60 -5.79
C LYS A 47 -19.03 -5.80 -5.77
N ASN A 48 -19.51 -5.39 -6.94
CA ASN A 48 -20.90 -5.04 -7.21
C ASN A 48 -21.06 -4.86 -8.73
N GLU A 49 -21.06 -5.99 -9.44
CA GLU A 49 -21.82 -6.22 -10.68
C GLU A 49 -22.49 -7.60 -10.53
#